data_AF-A0A0Q8TZM4-F1
#
_entry.id   AF-A0A0Q8TZM4-F1
#
_cell.length_a   1.000
_cell.length_b   1.000
_cell.length_c   1.000
_cell.angle_alpha   90.00
_cell.angle_beta   90.00
_cell.angle_gamma   90.00
#
_symmetry.space_group_name_H-M   'P 1'
#
loop_
_entity.id
_entity.type
_entity.pdbx_description
1 polymer ?
#
loop_
_entity_poly.entity_id
_entity_poly.type
_entity_poly.pdbx_seq_one_letter_code
_entity_poly.pdbx_strand_id
1 'polypeptide(L)'
;MRLLLCLAVLGLGFSDVEARIPRDQAQVRAFRSEHPCPATGRARGACPGWQVDHIVPLCAGGADHPSNMQWISREDHAWKTFIDTRECRKARRALSSVMP
;
A
#
# COMPACT_ATOMS: atom_id res chain seq x y z
N MET A 1 37.78 3.29 -45.68
CA MET A 1 37.42 4.58 -45.02
C MET A 1 36.15 4.32 -44.22
N ARG A 2 36.13 4.72 -42.95
CA ARG A 2 35.31 4.15 -41.87
C ARG A 2 33.80 4.35 -42.05
N LEU A 3 33.04 3.28 -41.75
CA LEU A 3 31.58 3.25 -41.61
C LEU A 3 31.11 4.28 -40.58
N LEU A 4 29.98 4.94 -40.85
CA LEU A 4 29.14 5.54 -39.82
C LEU A 4 27.75 4.93 -39.92
N LEU A 5 27.53 3.89 -39.11
CA LEU A 5 26.21 3.40 -38.71
C LEU A 5 25.66 4.39 -37.68
N CYS A 6 24.62 5.16 -38.03
CA CYS A 6 23.84 5.88 -37.03
C CYS A 6 22.84 4.90 -36.40
N LEU A 7 23.21 4.35 -35.25
CA LEU A 7 22.31 3.54 -34.41
C LEU A 7 21.17 4.41 -33.90
N ALA A 8 19.96 4.16 -34.41
CA ALA A 8 18.73 4.61 -33.79
C ALA A 8 18.59 3.94 -32.43
N VAL A 9 18.93 4.66 -31.34
CA VAL A 9 18.64 4.19 -29.98
C VAL A 9 17.14 4.39 -29.76
N LEU A 10 16.39 3.32 -30.02
CA LEU A 10 15.02 3.14 -29.58
C LEU A 10 14.97 3.40 -28.07
N GLY A 11 14.30 4.49 -27.68
CA GLY A 11 14.04 4.81 -26.28
C GLY A 11 13.24 3.67 -25.65
N LEU A 12 13.92 2.84 -24.86
CA LEU A 12 13.29 1.88 -23.98
C LEU A 12 12.57 2.67 -22.88
N GLY A 13 11.26 2.82 -23.03
CA GLY A 13 10.41 3.34 -21.96
C GLY A 13 10.42 2.36 -20.79
N PHE A 14 11.12 2.69 -19.71
CA PHE A 14 10.97 2.00 -18.44
C PHE A 14 9.57 2.33 -17.92
N SER A 15 8.67 1.35 -17.93
CA SER A 15 7.41 1.47 -17.19
C SER A 15 7.73 1.29 -15.72
N ASP A 16 7.49 2.30 -14.90
CA ASP A 16 7.56 2.18 -13.44
C ASP A 16 6.53 1.14 -12.97
N VAL A 17 7.00 -0.08 -12.72
CA VAL A 17 6.22 -1.07 -11.99
C VAL A 17 6.18 -0.61 -10.54
N GLU A 18 5.05 -0.04 -10.13
CA GLU A 18 4.82 0.32 -8.74
C GLU A 18 4.88 -0.95 -7.88
N ALA A 19 5.97 -1.12 -7.11
CA ALA A 19 6.09 -2.22 -6.18
C ALA A 19 5.03 -2.06 -5.08
N ARG A 20 4.11 -3.03 -4.98
CA ARG A 20 3.14 -3.07 -3.88
C ARG A 20 3.89 -3.27 -2.56
N ILE A 21 3.68 -2.36 -1.60
CA ILE A 21 4.26 -2.50 -0.25
C ILE A 21 3.77 -3.82 0.36
N PRO A 22 4.67 -4.79 0.64
CA PRO A 22 4.28 -6.05 1.24
C PRO A 22 3.77 -5.83 2.67
N ARG A 23 2.74 -6.58 3.06
CA ARG A 23 2.18 -6.56 4.42
C ARG A 23 2.71 -7.74 5.23
N ASP A 24 3.20 -7.48 6.45
CA ASP A 24 3.62 -8.51 7.39
C ASP A 24 2.41 -9.22 8.02
N GLN A 25 2.20 -10.46 7.60
CA GLN A 25 1.11 -11.30 8.10
C GLN A 25 1.27 -11.64 9.60
N ALA A 26 2.48 -11.59 10.15
CA ALA A 26 2.69 -11.79 11.59
C ALA A 26 2.08 -10.65 12.40
N GLN A 27 2.25 -9.40 11.94
CA GLN A 27 1.67 -8.22 12.58
C GLN A 27 0.15 -8.23 12.50
N VAL A 28 -0.42 -8.61 11.36
CA VAL A 28 -1.87 -8.80 11.22
C VAL A 28 -2.39 -9.86 12.19
N ARG A 29 -1.66 -10.98 12.36
CA ARG A 29 -2.05 -12.02 13.33
C ARG A 29 -1.96 -11.51 14.77
N ALA A 30 -0.92 -10.75 15.12
CA ALA A 30 -0.74 -10.17 16.44
C ALA A 30 -1.87 -9.18 16.78
N PHE A 31 -2.20 -8.26 15.86
CA PHE A 31 -3.34 -7.38 16.00
C PHE A 31 -4.63 -8.16 16.25
N ARG A 32 -4.90 -9.21 15.45
CA ARG A 32 -6.11 -10.02 15.58
C ARG A 32 -6.20 -10.84 16.86
N SER A 33 -5.06 -11.19 17.49
CA SER A 33 -5.07 -11.86 18.79
C SER A 33 -5.48 -10.92 19.93
N GLU A 34 -5.08 -9.65 19.85
CA GLU A 34 -5.41 -8.63 20.85
C GLU A 34 -6.78 -7.99 20.60
N HIS A 35 -7.18 -7.91 19.32
CA HIS A 35 -8.43 -7.31 18.87
C HIS A 35 -9.25 -8.33 18.07
N PRO A 36 -10.08 -9.16 18.72
CA PRO A 36 -10.90 -10.15 18.03
C PRO A 36 -11.85 -9.53 17.00
N CYS A 37 -12.26 -10.34 16.01
CA CYS A 37 -13.16 -9.92 14.95
C CYS A 37 -14.46 -9.30 15.50
N PRO A 38 -14.86 -8.08 15.08
CA PRO A 38 -16.08 -7.43 15.57
C PRO A 38 -17.36 -8.21 15.27
N ALA A 39 -17.41 -8.94 14.15
CA ALA A 39 -18.59 -9.71 13.75
C ALA A 39 -18.72 -11.08 14.42
N THR A 40 -17.63 -11.67 14.92
CA THR A 40 -17.64 -13.07 15.42
C THR A 40 -17.05 -13.23 16.81
N GLY A 41 -16.37 -12.23 17.34
CA GLY A 41 -15.58 -12.31 18.58
C GLY A 41 -14.36 -13.24 18.49
N ARG A 42 -14.03 -13.77 17.31
CA ARG A 42 -12.93 -14.73 17.14
C ARG A 42 -11.64 -14.03 16.72
N ALA A 43 -10.52 -14.42 17.33
CA ALA A 43 -9.19 -13.98 16.91
C ALA A 43 -8.75 -14.57 15.56
N ARG A 44 -9.28 -15.75 15.20
CA ARG A 44 -8.90 -16.52 14.00
C ARG A 44 -10.09 -16.76 13.07
N GLY A 45 -9.79 -17.02 11.79
CA GLY A 45 -10.80 -17.29 10.75
C GLY A 45 -11.22 -16.05 9.96
N ALA A 46 -12.30 -16.15 9.19
CA ALA A 46 -12.85 -15.00 8.46
C ALA A 46 -13.53 -14.01 9.43
N CYS A 47 -13.54 -12.73 9.05
CA CYS A 47 -14.34 -11.70 9.72
C CYS A 47 -15.32 -11.08 8.71
N PRO A 48 -16.55 -11.60 8.59
CA PRO A 48 -17.50 -11.15 7.58
C PRO A 48 -17.79 -9.65 7.72
N GLY A 49 -17.67 -8.89 6.63
CA GLY A 49 -17.94 -7.45 6.61
C GLY A 49 -16.79 -6.55 7.09
N TRP A 50 -15.68 -7.11 7.59
CA TRP A 50 -14.57 -6.35 8.17
C TRP A 50 -13.22 -6.74 7.57
N GLN A 51 -12.28 -5.79 7.60
CA GLN A 51 -10.89 -5.98 7.21
C GLN A 51 -9.97 -5.36 8.25
N VAL A 52 -8.74 -5.88 8.36
CA VAL A 52 -7.67 -5.20 9.10
C VAL A 52 -7.05 -4.19 8.15
N ASP A 53 -7.00 -2.94 8.57
CA ASP A 53 -6.39 -1.85 7.81
C ASP A 53 -5.43 -1.04 8.67
N HIS A 54 -4.57 -0.28 8.01
CA HIS A 54 -3.65 0.62 8.67
C HIS A 54 -4.30 2.00 8.90
N ILE A 55 -4.27 2.50 10.13
CA ILE A 55 -4.81 3.82 10.51
C ILE A 55 -4.13 4.91 9.66
N VAL A 56 -2.80 4.97 9.72
CA VAL A 56 -1.97 5.73 8.79
C VAL A 56 -1.56 4.80 7.64
N PRO A 57 -1.84 5.12 6.37
CA PRO A 57 -1.52 4.24 5.26
C PRO A 57 0.00 4.07 5.11
N LEU A 58 0.43 2.86 4.75
CA LEU A 58 1.85 2.53 4.57
C LEU A 58 2.55 3.45 3.55
N CYS A 59 1.84 3.84 2.48
CA CYS A 59 2.37 4.74 1.45
C CYS A 59 2.63 6.17 1.95
N ALA A 60 2.06 6.55 3.09
CA ALA A 60 2.31 7.81 3.78
C ALA A 60 3.30 7.66 4.96
N GLY A 61 4.00 6.53 5.05
CA GLY A 61 4.96 6.26 6.12
C GLY A 61 4.33 5.65 7.39
N GLY A 62 3.09 5.17 7.32
CA GLY A 62 2.49 4.42 8.41
C GLY A 62 3.27 3.15 8.74
N ALA A 63 3.38 2.82 10.02
CA ALA A 63 4.06 1.60 10.47
C ALA A 63 3.24 0.35 10.11
N ASP A 64 3.89 -0.70 9.65
CA ASP A 64 3.27 -2.02 9.51
C ASP A 64 3.35 -2.77 10.85
N HIS A 65 2.56 -2.32 11.84
CA HIS A 65 2.59 -2.80 13.22
C HIS A 65 1.18 -2.72 13.85
N PRO A 66 0.79 -3.61 14.80
CA PRO A 66 -0.53 -3.61 15.42
C PRO A 66 -0.98 -2.26 15.97
N SER A 67 -0.05 -1.46 16.49
CA SER A 67 -0.34 -0.11 16.99
C SER A 67 -0.85 0.87 15.93
N ASN A 68 -0.66 0.56 14.64
CA ASN A 68 -1.17 1.32 13.51
C ASN A 68 -2.24 0.52 12.75
N MET A 69 -2.81 -0.53 13.33
CA MET A 69 -3.86 -1.33 12.71
C MET A 69 -5.22 -1.08 13.36
N GLN A 70 -6.28 -1.26 12.58
CA GLN A 70 -7.66 -1.19 13.05
C GLN A 70 -8.55 -2.17 12.28
N TRP A 71 -9.66 -2.56 12.90
CA TRP A 71 -10.78 -3.12 12.15
C TRP A 71 -11.53 -2.00 11.44
N ILE A 72 -11.84 -2.21 10.17
CA ILE A 72 -12.63 -1.29 9.36
C ILE A 72 -13.68 -2.07 8.57
N SER A 73 -14.86 -1.48 8.37
CA SER A 73 -15.89 -2.09 7.53
C SER A 73 -15.39 -2.17 6.08
N ARG A 74 -15.92 -3.11 5.28
CA ARG A 74 -15.55 -3.21 3.86
C ARG A 74 -15.89 -1.95 3.07
N GLU A 75 -16.98 -1.27 3.42
CA GLU A 75 -17.43 -0.03 2.78
C GLU A 75 -16.48 1.12 3.10
N ASP A 76 -16.19 1.34 4.39
CA ASP A 76 -15.26 2.38 4.84
C ASP A 76 -13.85 2.15 4.29
N HIS A 77 -13.41 0.89 4.24
CA HIS A 77 -12.12 0.52 3.64
C HIS A 77 -12.03 0.92 2.17
N ALA A 78 -13.11 0.76 1.39
CA ALA A 78 -13.13 1.14 0.00
C ALA A 78 -13.00 2.66 -0.18
N TRP A 79 -13.75 3.44 0.62
CA TRP A 79 -13.65 4.89 0.61
C TRP A 79 -12.28 5.39 1.04
N LYS A 80 -11.75 4.86 2.15
CA LYS A 80 -10.41 5.18 2.64
C LYS A 80 -9.34 4.84 1.60
N THR A 81 -9.39 3.65 0.99
CA THR A 81 -8.45 3.24 -0.05
C THR A 81 -8.45 4.21 -1.24
N PHE A 82 -9.63 4.67 -1.67
CA PHE A 82 -9.77 5.65 -2.74
C PHE A 82 -9.06 6.97 -2.40
N ILE A 83 -9.28 7.50 -1.20
CA ILE A 83 -8.65 8.74 -0.74
C ILE A 83 -7.14 8.54 -0.56
N ASP A 84 -6.71 7.51 0.16
CA ASP A 84 -5.30 7.25 0.47
C ASP A 84 -4.46 7.10 -0.80
N THR A 85 -4.96 6.33 -1.78
CA THR A 85 -4.26 6.13 -3.07
C THR A 85 -4.06 7.47 -3.79
N ARG A 86 -5.08 8.33 -3.77
CA ARG A 86 -5.02 9.64 -4.41
C ARG A 86 -4.00 10.56 -3.72
N GLU A 87 -4.04 10.62 -2.39
CA GLU A 87 -3.15 11.50 -1.63
C GLU A 87 -1.70 11.00 -1.66
N CYS A 88 -1.47 9.69 -1.52
CA CYS A 88 -0.13 9.11 -1.68
C CYS A 88 0.44 9.34 -3.09
N ARG A 89 -0.38 9.26 -4.14
CA ARG A 89 0.09 9.60 -5.51
C ARG A 89 0.51 11.06 -5.64
N LYS A 90 -0.23 11.99 -5.03
CA LYS A 90 0.16 13.42 -5.02
C LYS A 90 1.46 13.63 -4.25
N ALA A 91 1.58 13.04 -3.07
CA ALA A 91 2.78 13.14 -2.24
C ALA A 91 4.03 12.62 -2.96
N ARG A 92 3.93 11.46 -3.62
CA ARG A 92 5.03 10.90 -4.41
C ARG A 92 5.46 11.80 -5.56
N ARG A 93 4.50 12.37 -6.31
CA ARG A 93 4.80 13.35 -7.36
C ARG A 93 5.51 14.59 -6.80
N ALA A 94 5.06 15.10 -5.67
CA ALA A 94 5.69 16.25 -5.02
C ALA A 94 7.13 15.93 -4.59
N LEU A 95 7.38 14.75 -4.00
CA LEU A 95 8.72 14.30 -3.62
C LEU A 95 9.65 14.17 -4.83
N SER A 96 9.17 13.57 -5.93
CA SER A 96 9.94 13.47 -7.18
C SER A 96 10.28 14.82 -7.81
N SER A 97 9.47 15.86 -7.58
CA SER A 97 9.77 17.22 -8.07
C SER A 97 10.82 17.95 -7.24
N VAL A 98 11.10 17.49 -6.01
CA VAL A 98 12.00 18.16 -5.05
C VAL A 98 13.39 17.52 -5.01
N MET A 99 13.51 16.25 -5.41
CA MET A 99 14.80 15.53 -5.53
C MET A 99 15.13 15.30 -7.01
N PRO A 100 15.99 16.14 -7.64
CA PRO A 100 16.42 15.96 -9.03
C PRO A 100 17.37 14.78 -9.22
#